data_AF-A0A661VW14-F1
#
_entry.id   AF-A0A661VW14-F1
#
_cell.length_a   1.000
_cell.length_b   1.000
_cell.length_c   1.000
_cell.angle_alpha   90.00
_cell.angle_beta   90.00
_cell.angle_gamma   90.00
#
_symmetry.space_group_name_H-M   'P 1'
#
loop_
_entity.id
_entity.type
_entity.pdbx_description
1 polymer ?
#
loop_
_entity_poly.entity_id
_entity_poly.type
_entity_poly.pdbx_seq_one_letter_code
_entity_poly.pdbx_strand_id
1 'polypeptide(L)'
;MTVEQVVFILFSAITLGAALLVVTWRSLFHAALFLILSFFGTAGLCVLLRAPLLAAVQFVYVGAIAVLIILTTVYTWEPASRQQPQVTHQWWAAVVVAALLCVVLGWIILSHDWGG
;
A
#
# COMPACT_ATOMS: atom_id res chain seq x y z
N MET A 1 -24.51 -10.91 -5.75
CA MET A 1 -23.39 -9.98 -5.95
C MET A 1 -23.97 -8.66 -6.41
N THR A 2 -24.10 -7.68 -5.52
CA THR A 2 -24.53 -6.32 -5.91
C THR A 2 -23.38 -5.61 -6.63
N VAL A 3 -23.71 -4.60 -7.45
CA VAL A 3 -22.70 -3.82 -8.20
C VAL A 3 -21.66 -3.20 -7.24
N GLU A 4 -22.08 -2.76 -6.06
CA GLU A 4 -21.20 -2.23 -5.01
C GLU A 4 -20.15 -3.27 -4.56
N GLN A 5 -20.55 -4.54 -4.42
CA GLN A 5 -19.68 -5.62 -3.95
C GLN A 5 -18.60 -5.99 -4.98
N VAL A 6 -18.94 -5.93 -6.28
CA VAL A 6 -17.97 -6.17 -7.37
C VAL A 6 -16.93 -5.04 -7.43
N VAL A 7 -17.38 -3.78 -7.32
CA VAL A 7 -16.47 -2.63 -7.36
C VAL A 7 -15.59 -2.59 -6.10
N PHE A 8 -16.11 -3.01 -4.95
CA PHE A 8 -15.32 -3.16 -3.71
C PHE A 8 -14.20 -4.18 -3.86
N ILE A 9 -14.51 -5.37 -4.39
CA ILE A 9 -13.51 -6.43 -4.62
C ILE A 9 -12.44 -5.96 -5.60
N LEU A 10 -12.84 -5.28 -6.68
CA LEU A 10 -11.91 -4.75 -7.68
C LEU A 10 -10.95 -3.71 -7.08
N PHE A 11 -11.48 -2.72 -6.35
CA PHE A 11 -10.66 -1.69 -5.71
C PHE A 11 -9.75 -2.27 -4.62
N SER A 12 -10.24 -3.25 -3.85
CA SER A 12 -9.46 -3.97 -2.84
C SER A 12 -8.29 -4.73 -3.47
N ALA A 13 -8.55 -5.47 -4.55
CA ALA A 13 -7.52 -6.19 -5.30
C ALA A 13 -6.47 -5.25 -5.90
N ILE A 14 -6.88 -4.10 -6.45
CA ILE A 14 -5.97 -3.08 -6.98
C ILE A 14 -5.10 -2.50 -5.87
N THR A 15 -5.70 -2.20 -4.71
CA THR A 15 -4.97 -1.63 -3.55
C THR A 15 -3.94 -2.63 -3.02
N LEU A 16 -4.32 -3.90 -2.86
CA LEU A 16 -3.44 -4.98 -2.44
C LEU A 16 -2.31 -5.23 -3.44
N GLY A 17 -2.63 -5.25 -4.74
CA GLY A 17 -1.65 -5.38 -5.81
C GLY A 17 -0.65 -4.23 -5.79
N ALA A 18 -1.12 -2.99 -5.69
CA ALA A 18 -0.26 -1.82 -5.62
C ALA A 18 0.66 -1.83 -4.39
N ALA A 19 0.13 -2.24 -3.23
CA ALA A 19 0.92 -2.39 -2.00
C ALA A 19 2.01 -3.47 -2.13
N LEU A 20 1.69 -4.63 -2.73
CA LEU A 20 2.70 -5.68 -2.98
C LEU A 20 3.79 -5.19 -3.95
N LEU A 21 3.41 -4.52 -5.03
CA LEU A 21 4.35 -4.01 -6.02
C LEU A 21 5.28 -2.94 -5.42
N VAL A 22 4.78 -2.14 -4.47
CA VAL A 22 5.58 -1.16 -3.73
C VAL A 22 6.74 -1.79 -2.95
N VAL A 23 6.49 -2.92 -2.30
CA VAL A 23 7.50 -3.61 -1.47
C VAL A 23 8.46 -4.42 -2.35
N THR A 24 7.99 -4.91 -3.49
CA THR A 24 8.77 -5.80 -4.37
C THR A 24 9.75 -5.02 -5.26
N TRP A 25 9.47 -3.75 -5.58
CA TRP A 25 10.30 -2.97 -6.49
C TRP A 25 11.45 -2.22 -5.82
N ARG A 26 12.67 -2.50 -6.30
CA ARG A 26 13.95 -2.03 -5.75
C ARG A 26 14.34 -0.60 -6.14
N SER A 27 13.55 0.07 -6.99
CA SER A 27 13.84 1.47 -7.38
C SER A 27 12.94 2.43 -6.59
N LEU A 28 13.55 3.36 -5.86
CA LEU A 28 12.85 4.30 -4.97
C LEU A 28 11.79 5.13 -5.71
N PHE A 29 12.08 5.51 -6.95
CA PHE A 29 11.16 6.30 -7.77
C PHE A 29 9.91 5.50 -8.15
N HIS A 30 10.07 4.23 -8.56
CA HIS A 30 8.90 3.43 -8.89
C HIS A 30 8.16 2.95 -7.65
N ALA A 31 8.84 2.68 -6.53
CA ALA A 31 8.19 2.39 -5.26
C ALA A 31 7.32 3.56 -4.79
N ALA A 32 7.80 4.80 -4.87
CA ALA A 32 6.99 5.98 -4.56
C ALA A 32 5.71 6.08 -5.41
N LEU A 33 5.81 5.80 -6.71
CA LEU A 33 4.69 5.87 -7.64
C LEU A 33 3.62 4.79 -7.35
N PHE A 34 4.05 3.56 -7.02
CA PHE A 34 3.16 2.48 -6.60
C PHE A 34 2.50 2.74 -5.24
N LEU A 35 3.17 3.46 -4.33
CA LEU A 35 2.60 3.82 -3.03
C LEU A 35 1.44 4.79 -3.19
N ILE A 36 1.61 5.80 -4.05
CA ILE A 36 0.57 6.77 -4.38
C ILE A 36 -0.65 6.04 -5.00
N LEU A 37 -0.41 5.06 -5.87
CA LEU A 37 -1.46 4.23 -6.46
C LEU A 37 -2.22 3.41 -5.39
N SER A 38 -1.51 2.83 -4.42
CA SER A 38 -2.13 2.13 -3.29
C SER A 38 -3.01 3.08 -2.46
N PHE A 39 -2.53 4.29 -2.18
CA PHE A 39 -3.30 5.30 -1.45
C PHE A 39 -4.56 5.76 -2.20
N PHE A 40 -4.47 5.89 -3.51
CA PHE A 40 -5.60 6.20 -4.37
C PHE A 40 -6.66 5.08 -4.34
N GLY A 41 -6.22 3.81 -4.34
CA GLY A 41 -7.09 2.65 -4.15
C GLY A 41 -7.84 2.68 -2.82
N THR A 42 -7.14 2.99 -1.71
CA THR A 42 -7.76 3.13 -0.38
C THR A 42 -8.77 4.28 -0.31
N ALA A 43 -8.51 5.39 -1.01
CA ALA A 43 -9.45 6.50 -1.12
C ALA A 43 -10.73 6.09 -1.86
N GLY A 44 -10.61 5.34 -2.96
CA GLY A 44 -11.77 4.80 -3.68
C GLY A 44 -12.58 3.81 -2.85
N LEU A 45 -11.93 2.99 -2.01
CA LEU A 45 -12.62 2.13 -1.04
C LEU A 45 -13.42 2.95 -0.02
N CYS A 46 -12.86 4.02 0.53
CA CYS A 46 -13.57 4.89 1.49
C CYS A 46 -14.81 5.57 0.88
N VAL A 47 -14.76 5.93 -0.41
CA VAL A 47 -15.92 6.46 -1.14
C VAL A 47 -17.00 5.39 -1.29
N LEU A 48 -16.60 4.15 -1.61
CA LEU A 48 -17.52 3.02 -1.75
C LEU A 48 -18.23 2.64 -0.44
N LEU A 49 -17.53 2.75 0.69
CA LEU A 49 -18.11 2.51 2.02
C LEU A 49 -19.15 3.58 2.43
N ARG A 50 -19.50 4.53 1.55
CA ARG A 50 -20.46 5.60 1.84
C ARG A 50 -20.07 6.42 3.08
N ALA A 51 -18.77 6.55 3.31
CA ALA A 51 -18.17 7.28 4.44
C ALA A 51 -17.60 8.62 3.96
N PRO A 52 -18.44 9.64 3.69
CA PRO A 52 -18.01 10.89 3.04
C PRO A 52 -16.97 11.65 3.87
N LEU A 53 -17.04 11.59 5.20
CA LEU A 53 -16.06 12.20 6.10
C LEU A 53 -14.67 11.56 5.97
N LEU A 54 -14.59 10.23 6.03
CA LEU A 54 -13.31 9.51 5.89
C LEU A 54 -12.73 9.70 4.49
N ALA A 55 -13.58 9.64 3.44
CA ALA A 55 -13.14 9.89 2.08
C ALA A 55 -12.55 11.30 1.91
N ALA A 56 -13.22 12.33 2.44
CA ALA A 56 -12.74 13.70 2.37
C ALA A 56 -11.38 13.90 3.07
N VAL A 57 -11.20 13.34 4.27
CA VAL A 57 -9.91 13.39 4.97
C VAL A 57 -8.84 12.61 4.21
N GLN A 58 -9.18 11.44 3.66
CA GLN A 58 -8.27 10.61 2.89
C GLN A 58 -7.75 11.36 1.65
N PHE A 59 -8.59 12.08 0.91
CA PHE A 59 -8.13 12.85 -0.26
C PHE A 59 -7.06 13.88 0.09
N VAL A 60 -7.22 14.60 1.21
CA VAL A 60 -6.21 15.56 1.68
C VAL A 60 -4.94 14.85 2.11
N TYR A 61 -5.07 13.73 2.82
CA TYR A 61 -3.94 12.95 3.33
C TYR A 61 -3.10 12.34 2.19
N VAL A 62 -3.76 11.77 1.19
CA VAL A 62 -3.12 11.23 -0.02
C VAL A 62 -2.40 12.34 -0.78
N GLY A 63 -3.01 13.52 -0.93
CA GLY A 63 -2.37 14.67 -1.55
C GLY A 63 -1.11 15.11 -0.79
N ALA A 64 -1.21 15.29 0.53
CA ALA A 64 -0.09 15.72 1.36
C ALA A 64 1.06 14.70 1.36
N ILE A 65 0.77 13.41 1.56
CA ILE A 65 1.77 12.35 1.57
C ILE A 65 2.41 12.19 0.20
N ALA A 66 1.61 12.20 -0.88
CA ALA A 66 2.15 12.08 -2.23
C ALA A 66 3.13 13.23 -2.54
N VAL A 67 2.77 14.46 -2.19
CA VAL A 67 3.66 15.63 -2.36
C VAL A 67 4.92 15.49 -1.52
N LEU A 68 4.80 15.12 -0.24
CA LEU A 68 5.97 14.91 0.63
C LEU A 68 6.91 13.83 0.06
N ILE A 69 6.37 12.70 -0.38
CA ILE A 69 7.16 11.59 -0.92
C ILE A 69 7.82 11.96 -2.24
N ILE A 70 7.11 12.64 -3.14
CA ILE A 70 7.68 13.10 -4.41
C ILE A 70 8.80 14.12 -4.12
N LEU A 71 8.56 15.08 -3.24
CA LEU A 71 9.56 16.09 -2.86
C LEU A 71 10.77 15.44 -2.22
N THR A 72 10.59 14.53 -1.25
CA THR A 72 11.69 13.78 -0.65
C THR A 72 12.44 12.97 -1.68
N THR A 73 11.75 12.25 -2.57
CA THR A 73 12.41 11.40 -3.57
C THR A 73 13.22 12.23 -4.56
N VAL A 74 12.68 13.35 -5.07
CA VAL A 74 13.38 14.25 -6.00
C VAL A 74 14.48 15.05 -5.30
N TYR A 75 14.31 15.43 -4.04
CA TYR A 75 15.32 16.16 -3.27
C TYR A 75 16.48 15.26 -2.84
N THR A 76 16.19 14.00 -2.51
CA THR A 76 17.18 12.97 -2.17
C THR A 76 17.80 12.32 -3.41
N TRP A 77 17.52 12.85 -4.61
CA TRP A 77 18.19 12.46 -5.85
C TRP A 77 19.61 13.03 -5.92
N GLU A 78 20.41 12.74 -4.91
CA GLU A 78 21.85 12.67 -5.08
C GLU A 78 22.10 11.41 -5.92
N PRO A 79 22.77 11.49 -7.09
CA PRO A 79 23.14 10.29 -7.82
C PRO A 79 23.98 9.49 -6.84
N ALA A 80 23.41 8.39 -6.33
CA ALA A 80 24.06 7.51 -5.37
C ALA A 80 25.28 6.90 -6.06
N SER A 81 26.37 7.66 -6.11
CA SER A 81 27.67 7.31 -6.65
C SER A 81 28.40 6.33 -5.75
N ARG A 82 27.74 5.82 -4.72
CA ARG A 82 28.06 4.56 -4.10
C ARG A 82 26.82 3.70 -4.09
N GLN A 83 26.87 2.69 -4.95
CA GLN A 83 26.37 1.36 -4.64
C GLN A 83 26.79 1.00 -3.21
N GLN A 84 26.02 1.40 -2.21
CA GLN A 84 25.87 0.53 -1.07
C GLN A 84 24.79 -0.44 -1.54
N PRO A 85 25.09 -1.74 -1.62
CA PRO A 85 24.04 -2.72 -1.83
C PRO A 85 23.04 -2.55 -0.68
N GLN A 86 21.98 -1.75 -0.89
CA GLN A 86 20.79 -1.75 -0.05
C GLN A 86 19.99 -3.05 -0.29
N VAL A 87 20.68 -4.15 -0.60
CA VAL A 87 20.30 -5.43 -0.05
C VAL A 87 20.53 -5.29 1.44
N THR A 88 19.50 -4.80 2.11
CA THR A 88 19.33 -5.01 3.54
C THR A 88 19.79 -6.45 3.83
N HIS A 89 20.82 -6.61 4.66
CA HIS A 89 21.21 -7.90 5.23
C HIS A 89 20.08 -8.48 6.12
N GLN A 90 18.88 -7.91 6.04
CA GLN A 90 17.64 -8.28 6.67
C GLN A 90 16.54 -8.56 5.64
N TRP A 91 16.84 -8.87 4.37
CA TRP A 91 15.80 -9.36 3.42
C TRP A 91 15.10 -10.60 3.98
N TRP A 92 15.84 -11.45 4.69
CA TRP A 92 15.28 -12.53 5.50
C TRP A 92 14.37 -12.04 6.62
N ALA A 93 14.70 -10.95 7.33
CA ALA A 93 13.81 -10.38 8.34
C ALA A 93 12.55 -9.75 7.72
N ALA A 94 12.66 -9.11 6.55
CA ALA A 94 11.51 -8.59 5.81
C ALA A 94 10.59 -9.74 5.35
N VAL A 95 11.16 -10.84 4.86
CA VAL A 95 10.41 -12.05 4.50
C VAL A 95 9.79 -12.71 5.73
N VAL A 96 10.51 -12.80 6.85
CA VAL A 96 10.01 -13.36 8.11
C VAL A 96 8.86 -12.51 8.65
N VAL A 97 9.00 -11.18 8.66
CA VAL A 97 7.94 -10.27 9.13
C VAL A 97 6.73 -10.32 8.20
N ALA A 98 6.94 -10.34 6.88
CA ALA A 98 5.85 -10.48 5.91
C ALA A 98 5.15 -11.84 6.04
N ALA A 99 5.89 -12.93 6.21
CA ALA A 99 5.33 -14.26 6.42
C ALA A 99 4.56 -14.33 7.75
N LEU A 100 5.10 -13.76 8.82
CA LEU A 100 4.47 -13.73 10.14
C LEU A 100 3.17 -12.91 10.08
N LEU A 101 3.18 -11.73 9.44
CA LEU A 101 1.97 -10.95 9.18
C LEU A 101 0.95 -11.71 8.33
N CYS A 102 1.39 -12.41 7.29
CA CYS A 102 0.52 -13.20 6.42
C CYS A 102 -0.13 -14.36 7.18
N VAL A 103 0.63 -15.05 8.03
CA VAL A 103 0.13 -16.10 8.92
C VAL A 103 -0.86 -15.53 9.93
N VAL A 104 -0.57 -14.39 10.56
CA VAL A 104 -1.48 -13.74 11.52
C VAL A 104 -2.77 -13.30 10.85
N LEU A 105 -2.70 -12.67 9.68
CA LEU A 105 -3.88 -12.26 8.92
C LEU A 105 -4.70 -13.48 8.44
N GLY A 106 -4.04 -14.50 7.92
CA GLY A 106 -4.69 -15.76 7.56
C GLY A 106 -5.38 -16.41 8.75
N TRP A 107 -4.71 -16.42 9.91
CA TRP A 107 -5.28 -16.91 11.16
C TRP A 107 -6.50 -16.10 11.60
N ILE A 108 -6.46 -14.77 11.54
CA ILE A 108 -7.60 -13.90 11.87
C ILE A 108 -8.78 -14.17 10.94
N ILE A 109 -8.53 -14.32 9.63
CA ILE A 109 -9.59 -14.58 8.66
C ILE A 109 -10.21 -15.97 8.86
N LEU A 110 -9.40 -16.97 9.23
CA LEU A 110 -9.84 -18.35 9.47
C LEU A 110 -10.47 -18.55 10.86
N SER A 111 -10.11 -17.72 11.84
CA SER A 111 -10.65 -17.78 13.22
C SER A 111 -11.86 -16.89 13.44
N HIS A 112 -12.05 -15.87 12.59
CA HIS A 112 -13.28 -15.09 12.59
C HIS A 112 -14.32 -15.83 11.74
N ASP A 113 -15.11 -16.70 12.38
CA ASP A 113 -16.34 -17.22 11.78
C ASP A 113 -17.20 -16.02 11.34
N TRP A 114 -17.31 -15.82 10.02
CA TRP A 114 -18.18 -14.84 9.36
C TRP A 114 -19.64 -15.33 9.42
N GLY A 115 -20.12 -15.66 10.61
CA GLY A 115 -21.48 -16.09 10.90
C GLY A 115 -21.99 -15.38 12.15
N GLY A 116 -22.66 -14.25 11.94
CA GLY A 116 -23.33 -13.44 12.95
C GLY A 116 -24.06 -12.28 12.32
#